data_AF-A0A953ZEG9-F1
#
_entry.id   AF-A0A953ZEG9-F1
#
_cell.length_a   1.000
_cell.length_b   1.000
_cell.length_c   1.000
_cell.angle_alpha   90.00
_cell.angle_beta   90.00
_cell.angle_gamma   90.00
#
_symmetry.space_group_name_H-M   'P 1'
#
loop_
_entity.id
_entity.type
_entity.pdbx_description
1 polymer ?
#
loop_
_entity_poly.entity_id
_entity_poly.type
_entity_poly.pdbx_seq_one_letter_code
_entity_poly.pdbx_strand_id
1 'polypeptide(L)'
;SPKLWWHLGRLLGGMKGASARKINASRGRNGALWQEESFDRLLREGEFEDKWNYIRLNPVRAGLVGKPDDYDALWIRSTADGWMQPDL
;
A
#
# COMPACT_ATOMS: atom_id res chain seq x y z
N SER A 1 21.05 23.21 -4.93
CA SER A 1 20.46 22.10 -5.70
C SER A 1 19.00 22.40 -5.98
N PRO A 2 18.49 22.24 -7.22
CA PRO A 2 17.07 22.41 -7.48
C PRO A 2 16.29 21.37 -6.69
N LYS A 3 15.26 21.77 -5.95
CA LYS A 3 14.37 20.85 -5.22
C LYS A 3 13.59 20.03 -6.26
N LEU A 4 13.91 18.75 -6.38
CA LEU A 4 13.26 17.83 -7.31
C LEU A 4 11.96 17.35 -6.67
N TRP A 5 10.87 18.08 -6.89
CA TRP A 5 9.54 17.67 -6.44
C TRP A 5 8.99 16.62 -7.41
N TRP A 6 8.63 15.45 -6.89
CA TRP A 6 7.96 14.42 -7.67
C TRP A 6 6.45 14.54 -7.47
N HIS A 7 5.70 14.70 -8.57
CA HIS A 7 4.24 14.63 -8.51
C HIS A 7 3.81 13.20 -8.16
N LEU A 8 2.95 13.04 -7.14
CA LEU A 8 2.45 11.75 -6.68
C LEU A 8 1.87 10.91 -7.83
N GLY A 9 1.07 11.53 -8.70
CA GLY A 9 0.51 10.85 -9.88
C GLY A 9 1.55 10.25 -10.82
N ARG A 10 2.71 10.90 -10.97
CA ARG A 10 3.82 10.37 -11.80
C ARG A 10 4.46 9.14 -11.16
N LEU A 11 4.63 9.15 -9.83
CA LEU A 11 5.16 8.01 -9.08
C LEU A 11 4.19 6.82 -9.14
N LEU A 12 2.91 7.06 -8.85
CA LEU A 12 1.86 6.04 -8.91
C LEU A 12 1.73 5.46 -10.32
N GLY A 13 1.75 6.30 -11.36
CA GLY A 13 1.71 5.86 -12.76
C GLY A 13 2.88 4.95 -13.12
N GLY A 14 4.09 5.29 -12.67
CA GLY A 14 5.28 4.44 -12.84
C GLY A 14 5.12 3.06 -12.19
N MET A 15 4.66 3.03 -10.93
CA MET A 15 4.45 1.79 -10.18
C MET A 15 3.33 0.92 -10.78
N LYS A 16 2.18 1.52 -11.12
CA LYS A 16 1.06 0.83 -11.77
C LYS A 16 1.48 0.27 -13.13
N GLY A 17 2.17 1.05 -13.95
CA GLY A 17 2.62 0.63 -15.28
C GLY A 17 3.65 -0.50 -15.23
N ALA A 18 4.64 -0.41 -14.34
CA ALA A 18 5.66 -1.45 -14.20
C ALA A 18 5.06 -2.78 -13.68
N SER A 19 4.23 -2.72 -12.64
CA SER A 19 3.57 -3.90 -12.07
C SER A 19 2.57 -4.54 -13.04
N ALA A 20 1.76 -3.75 -13.75
CA ALA A 20 0.80 -4.26 -14.72
C ALA A 20 1.49 -5.06 -15.84
N ARG A 21 2.59 -4.55 -16.40
CA ARG A 21 3.36 -5.26 -17.44
C ARG A 21 3.87 -6.61 -16.93
N LYS A 22 4.46 -6.65 -15.72
CA LYS A 22 5.00 -7.89 -15.14
C LYS A 22 3.91 -8.92 -14.86
N ILE A 23 2.79 -8.49 -14.29
CA ILE A 23 1.66 -9.38 -13.95
C ILE A 23 0.96 -9.89 -15.22
N ASN A 24 0.78 -9.04 -16.23
CA ASN A 24 0.19 -9.44 -17.49
C ASN A 24 1.07 -10.47 -18.21
N ALA A 25 2.38 -10.23 -18.27
CA ALA A 25 3.33 -11.18 -18.84
C ALA A 25 3.29 -12.54 -18.10
N SER A 26 3.29 -12.55 -16.77
CA SER A 26 3.24 -13.81 -16.00
C SER A 26 1.92 -14.57 -16.15
N ARG A 27 0.83 -13.88 -16.51
CA ARG A 27 -0.49 -14.48 -16.71
C ARG A 27 -0.87 -14.72 -18.17
N GLY A 28 0.02 -14.41 -19.12
CA GLY A 28 -0.29 -14.49 -20.56
C GLY A 28 -1.43 -13.57 -21.00
N ARG A 29 -1.65 -12.47 -20.27
CA ARG A 29 -2.73 -11.49 -20.52
C ARG A 29 -2.15 -10.20 -21.10
N ASN A 30 -3.02 -9.39 -21.69
CA ASN A 30 -2.72 -8.03 -22.15
C ASN A 30 -3.82 -7.06 -21.67
N GLY A 31 -3.54 -5.76 -21.71
CA GLY A 31 -4.49 -4.70 -21.40
C GLY A 31 -4.35 -4.09 -19.99
N ALA A 32 -5.32 -3.28 -19.60
CA ALA A 32 -5.35 -2.62 -18.31
C ALA A 32 -5.53 -3.62 -17.17
N LEU A 33 -4.67 -3.54 -16.16
CA LEU A 33 -4.77 -4.35 -14.93
C LEU A 33 -5.31 -3.53 -13.75
N TRP A 34 -4.85 -2.28 -13.63
CA TRP A 34 -5.21 -1.39 -12.53
C TRP A 34 -6.31 -0.42 -12.96
N GLN A 35 -7.12 0.02 -12.00
CA GLN A 35 -7.99 1.19 -12.20
C GLN A 35 -7.15 2.42 -12.51
N GLU A 36 -7.68 3.30 -13.37
CA GLU A 36 -7.02 4.53 -13.82
C GLU A 36 -6.77 5.47 -12.63
N GLU A 37 -7.83 5.78 -11.90
CA GLU A 37 -7.79 6.68 -10.76
C GLU A 37 -7.05 6.07 -9.55
N SER A 38 -6.52 6.96 -8.72
CA SER A 38 -5.93 6.60 -7.43
C SER A 38 -6.60 7.43 -6.36
N PHE A 39 -6.77 6.85 -5.17
CA PHE A 39 -7.25 7.60 -4.02
C PHE A 39 -6.06 8.16 -3.25
N ASP A 40 -5.90 9.48 -3.24
CA ASP A 40 -4.95 10.18 -2.39
C ASP A 40 -5.67 11.17 -1.47
N ARG A 41 -5.19 11.25 -0.22
CA ARG A 41 -5.73 12.15 0.79
C ARG A 41 -4.62 12.55 1.75
N LEU A 42 -4.48 13.85 2.00
CA LEU A 42 -3.60 14.36 3.05
C LEU A 42 -4.21 14.01 4.42
N LEU A 43 -3.39 13.44 5.31
CA LEU A 43 -3.79 13.16 6.68
C LEU A 43 -3.79 14.44 7.49
N ARG A 44 -4.81 14.60 8.34
CA ARG A 44 -4.83 15.64 9.38
C ARG A 44 -4.22 15.10 10.67
N GLU A 45 -3.91 16.01 11.58
CA GLU A 45 -3.46 15.67 12.93
C GLU A 45 -4.47 14.73 13.61
N GLY A 46 -3.96 13.71 14.30
CA GLY A 46 -4.77 12.70 14.98
C GLY A 46 -5.38 11.60 14.09
N GLU A 47 -5.38 11.73 12.75
CA GLU A 47 -6.03 10.74 11.87
C GLU A 47 -5.13 9.53 11.52
N PHE A 48 -3.84 9.57 11.89
CA PHE A 48 -2.88 8.55 11.46
C PHE A 48 -3.27 7.15 11.95
N GLU A 49 -3.54 7.01 13.25
CA GLU A 49 -3.81 5.71 13.88
C GLU A 49 -5.08 5.07 13.31
N ASP A 50 -6.12 5.87 13.08
CA ASP A 50 -7.36 5.40 12.46
C ASP A 50 -7.13 4.87 11.04
N LYS A 51 -6.31 5.55 10.23
CA LYS A 51 -6.01 5.11 8.86
C LYS A 51 -5.06 3.92 8.82
N TRP A 52 -4.11 3.87 9.75
CA TRP A 52 -3.25 2.72 9.94
C TRP A 52 -4.06 1.47 10.28
N ASN A 53 -4.94 1.55 11.27
CA ASN A 53 -5.82 0.45 11.65
C ASN A 53 -6.81 0.08 10.55
N TYR A 54 -7.32 1.05 9.79
CA TYR A 54 -8.12 0.78 8.60
C TYR A 54 -7.37 -0.09 7.58
N ILE A 55 -6.12 0.25 7.25
CA ILE A 55 -5.30 -0.51 6.29
C ILE A 55 -5.06 -1.94 6.81
N ARG A 56 -4.68 -2.08 8.09
CA ARG A 56 -4.42 -3.38 8.72
C ARG A 56 -5.67 -4.28 8.76
N LEU A 57 -6.84 -3.70 9.00
CA LEU A 57 -8.10 -4.45 9.11
C LEU A 57 -8.79 -4.70 7.76
N ASN A 58 -8.33 -4.12 6.65
CA ASN A 58 -8.94 -4.33 5.34
C ASN A 58 -8.98 -5.82 4.91
N PRO A 59 -7.90 -6.61 5.07
CA PRO A 59 -7.94 -8.05 4.74
C PRO A 59 -8.95 -8.82 5.59
N VAL A 60 -9.11 -8.48 6.87
CA VAL A 60 -10.10 -9.09 7.77
C VAL A 60 -11.51 -8.73 7.33
N ARG A 61 -11.77 -7.44 7.06
CA ARG A 61 -13.07 -6.96 6.55
C ARG A 61 -13.44 -7.55 5.19
N ALA A 62 -12.44 -7.88 4.38
CA ALA A 62 -12.62 -8.57 3.10
C ALA A 62 -12.78 -10.10 3.24
N GLY A 63 -12.67 -10.66 4.46
CA GLY A 63 -12.79 -12.10 4.72
C GLY A 63 -11.59 -12.92 4.25
N LEU A 64 -10.44 -12.30 3.99
CA LEU A 64 -9.23 -12.99 3.51
C LEU A 64 -8.48 -13.72 4.64
N VAL A 65 -8.52 -13.18 5.85
CA VAL A 65 -7.82 -13.69 7.05
C VAL A 65 -8.63 -13.41 8.32
N GLY A 66 -8.37 -14.15 9.39
CA GLY A 66 -9.06 -13.96 10.69
C GLY A 66 -8.52 -12.81 11.54
N LYS A 67 -7.23 -12.47 11.38
CA LYS A 67 -6.56 -11.34 12.04
C LYS A 67 -5.61 -10.63 11.07
N PRO A 68 -5.32 -9.33 11.25
CA PRO A 68 -4.45 -8.58 10.34
C PRO A 68 -3.09 -9.23 10.10
N ASP A 69 -2.48 -9.75 11.17
CA ASP A 69 -1.11 -10.29 11.16
C ASP A 69 -0.99 -11.61 10.39
N ASP A 70 -2.10 -12.24 10.02
CA ASP A 70 -2.12 -13.44 9.15
C ASP A 70 -2.07 -13.09 7.66
N TYR A 71 -2.14 -11.81 7.28
CA TYR A 71 -2.10 -11.41 5.88
C TYR A 71 -0.66 -11.24 5.39
N ASP A 72 -0.14 -12.23 4.67
CA ASP A 72 1.26 -12.27 4.18
C ASP A 72 1.73 -11.03 3.41
N ALA A 73 0.80 -10.34 2.72
CA ALA A 73 1.10 -9.14 1.94
C ALA A 73 1.02 -7.84 2.77
N LEU A 74 0.71 -7.92 4.07
CA LEU A 74 0.75 -6.78 4.97
C LEU A 74 2.21 -6.44 5.30
N TRP A 75 2.68 -5.32 4.76
CA TRP A 75 4.03 -4.84 5.05
C TRP A 75 4.05 -4.10 6.39
N ILE A 76 4.41 -4.80 7.45
CA ILE A 76 4.71 -4.23 8.76
C ILE A 76 6.21 -4.41 9.00
N ARG A 77 6.89 -3.36 9.47
CA ARG A 77 8.29 -3.46 9.89
C ARG A 77 8.35 -4.49 11.03
N SER A 78 9.05 -5.60 10.81
CA SER A 78 9.37 -6.52 11.89
C SER A 78 10.17 -5.75 12.95
N THR A 79 9.74 -5.83 14.21
CA THR A 79 10.41 -5.18 15.34
C THR A 79 11.80 -5.77 15.64
N ALA A 80 12.22 -6.81 14.89
CA ALA A 80 13.53 -7.44 15.00
C ALA A 80 14.72 -6.50 14.73
N ASP A 81 14.51 -5.38 14.01
CA ASP A 81 15.59 -4.46 13.60
C ASP A 81 15.68 -3.18 14.47
N GLY A 82 15.13 -3.20 15.68
CA GLY A 82 15.31 -2.12 16.65
C GLY A 82 14.39 -0.91 16.44
N TRP A 83 13.63 -0.64 17.50
CA TRP A 83 12.73 0.50 17.76
C TRP A 83 11.49 0.60 16.87
N MET A 84 10.44 -0.12 17.29
CA MET A 84 9.17 0.45 17.78
C MET A 84 8.40 -0.69 18.48
N GLN A 85 8.34 -0.70 19.82
CA GLN A 85 7.29 -1.48 20.50
C GLN A 85 6.04 -0.58 20.49
N PRO A 86 4.88 -1.03 20.00
CA PRO A 86 3.63 -0.43 20.40
C PRO A 86 3.27 -1.08 21.74
N ASP A 87 3.65 -0.41 22.82
CA ASP A 87 3.09 -0.67 24.14
C ASP A 87 1.62 -0.23 24.10
N LEU A 88 0.70 -1.20 24.19
CA LEU A 88 -0.74 -1.04 24.49
C LEU A 88 -1.60 -0.23 23.49
#